data_AF-A0A9E4A2X5-F1
#
_entry.id   AF-A0A9E4A2X5-F1
#
_cell.length_a   1.000
_cell.length_b   1.000
_cell.length_c   1.000
_cell.angle_alpha   90.00
_cell.angle_beta   90.00
_cell.angle_gamma   90.00
#
_symmetry.space_group_name_H-M   'P 1'
#
loop_
_entity.id
_entity.type
_entity.pdbx_description
1 polymer ?
#
loop_
_entity_poly.entity_id
_entity_poly.type
_entity_poly.pdbx_seq_one_letter_code
_entity_poly.pdbx_strand_id
1 'polypeptide(L)'
;MNNDIFNGFTVNIFLDEDGDYLAHFVEMPNISAFADTPEGALKELTVAWQGVKESYRKHNDPIPKAPPRKRQASAPSLVSAGTVTPQ
;
A
#
# COMPACT_ATOMS: atom_id res chain seq x y z
N MET A 1 -17.29 16.15 3.65
CA MET A 1 -17.22 14.91 2.83
C MET A 1 -15.76 14.53 2.71
N ASN A 2 -15.32 13.49 3.42
CA ASN A 2 -13.93 13.05 3.35
C ASN A 2 -13.74 12.35 2.00
N ASN A 3 -13.23 13.10 1.02
CA ASN A 3 -12.95 12.57 -0.31
C ASN A 3 -11.67 11.74 -0.23
N ASP A 4 -11.79 10.49 0.20
CA ASP A 4 -10.69 9.54 0.20
C ASP A 4 -10.32 9.23 -1.26
N ILE A 5 -9.21 9.81 -1.73
CA ILE A 5 -8.76 9.74 -3.13
C ILE A 5 -8.53 8.28 -3.55
N PHE A 6 -8.16 7.43 -2.59
CA PHE A 6 -7.79 6.03 -2.75
C PHE A 6 -8.89 5.05 -2.30
N ASN A 7 -10.15 5.47 -2.20
CA ASN A 7 -11.28 4.58 -1.89
C ASN A 7 -11.06 3.65 -0.67
N GLY A 8 -10.30 4.12 0.32
CA GLY A 8 -9.96 3.42 1.56
C GLY A 8 -8.73 2.51 1.49
N PHE A 9 -8.06 2.40 0.33
CA PHE A 9 -6.88 1.57 0.16
C PHE A 9 -5.74 2.03 1.07
N THR A 10 -4.97 1.06 1.56
CA THR A 10 -3.78 1.34 2.35
C THR A 10 -2.61 1.55 1.40
N VAL A 11 -1.88 2.65 1.57
CA VAL A 11 -0.68 2.92 0.77
C VAL A 11 0.55 2.59 1.61
N ASN A 12 1.43 1.76 1.05
CA ASN A 12 2.79 1.61 1.55
C ASN A 12 3.75 2.39 0.65
N ILE A 13 4.79 2.96 1.26
CA ILE A 13 5.90 3.61 0.56
C ILE A 13 7.20 3.00 1.09
N PHE A 14 8.07 2.59 0.18
CA PHE A 14 9.39 2.07 0.51
C PHE A 14 10.45 2.76 -0.34
N LEU A 15 11.63 2.97 0.24
CA LEU A 15 12.83 3.33 -0.52
C LEU A 15 13.40 2.04 -1.11
N ASP A 16 13.66 2.01 -2.41
CA ASP A 16 14.29 0.87 -3.08
C ASP A 16 15.82 0.98 -3.08
N GLU A 17 16.47 -0.01 -3.71
CA GLU A 17 17.93 -0.13 -3.74
C GLU A 17 18.60 0.92 -4.65
N ASP A 18 17.85 1.49 -5.59
CA ASP A 18 18.33 2.53 -6.53
C ASP A 18 18.15 3.95 -5.96
N GLY A 19 17.46 4.07 -4.82
CA GLY A 19 17.21 5.33 -4.12
C GLY A 19 15.89 5.98 -4.49
N ASP A 20 15.04 5.30 -5.27
CA ASP A 20 13.70 5.75 -5.62
C ASP A 20 12.67 5.27 -4.59
N TYR A 21 11.57 6.00 -4.49
CA TYR A 21 10.45 5.64 -3.64
C TYR A 21 9.39 4.90 -4.45
N LEU A 22 9.09 3.67 -4.03
CA LEU A 22 7.98 2.86 -4.52
C LEU A 22 6.76 3.04 -3.63
N ALA A 23 5.68 3.59 -4.17
CA ALA A 23 4.37 3.63 -3.53
C ALA A 23 3.43 2.58 -4.16
N HIS A 24 2.69 1.81 -3.36
CA HIS A 24 1.69 0.87 -3.87
C HIS A 24 0.52 0.67 -2.91
N PHE A 25 -0.63 0.21 -3.43
CA PHE A 25 -1.72 -0.24 -2.57
C PHE A 25 -1.42 -1.60 -1.96
N VAL A 26 -1.63 -1.75 -0.65
CA VAL A 26 -1.44 -3.03 0.05
C VAL A 26 -2.39 -4.10 -0.50
N GLU A 27 -3.64 -3.72 -0.74
CA GLU A 27 -4.68 -4.63 -1.20
C GLU A 27 -4.64 -4.88 -2.71
N MET A 28 -3.92 -4.04 -3.48
CA MET A 28 -3.73 -4.17 -4.93
C MET A 28 -2.29 -3.76 -5.33
N PRO A 29 -1.28 -4.61 -5.08
CA PRO A 29 0.14 -4.26 -5.29
C PRO A 29 0.51 -4.00 -6.75
N ASN A 30 -0.34 -4.44 -7.69
CA ASN A 30 -0.20 -4.15 -9.11
C ASN A 30 -0.51 -2.70 -9.48
N ILE A 31 -1.10 -1.91 -8.57
CA ILE A 31 -1.23 -0.46 -8.72
C ILE A 31 -0.15 0.17 -7.86
N SER A 32 0.90 0.60 -8.54
CA SER A 32 2.11 1.14 -7.95
C SER A 32 2.65 2.30 -8.78
N ALA A 33 3.54 3.07 -8.18
CA ALA A 33 4.26 4.14 -8.84
C ALA A 33 5.61 4.39 -8.16
N PHE A 34 6.53 4.97 -8.92
CA PHE A 34 7.89 5.27 -8.49
C PHE A 34 8.18 6.76 -8.67
N ALA A 35 9.00 7.33 -7.78
CA ALA A 35 9.62 8.64 -7.97
C ALA A 35 10.80 8.84 -7.00
N ASP A 36 11.65 9.81 -7.29
CA ASP A 36 12.82 10.18 -6.49
C ASP A 36 12.47 10.70 -5.07
N THR A 37 11.18 10.98 -4.80
CA THR A 37 10.69 11.48 -3.51
C THR A 37 9.43 10.76 -3.06
N PRO A 38 9.19 10.63 -1.74
CA PRO A 38 7.96 10.02 -1.22
C PRO A 38 6.70 10.73 -1.74
N GLU A 39 6.72 12.06 -1.76
CA GLU A 39 5.62 12.88 -2.23
C GLU A 39 5.42 12.73 -3.75
N GLY A 40 6.50 12.57 -4.50
CA GLY A 40 6.47 12.24 -5.92
C GLY A 40 5.76 10.91 -6.17
N ALA A 41 6.15 9.87 -5.44
CA ALA A 41 5.58 8.53 -5.59
C ALA A 41 4.08 8.51 -5.27
N LEU A 42 3.65 9.29 -4.26
CA LEU A 42 2.22 9.47 -3.95
C LEU A 42 1.45 10.21 -5.04
N LYS A 43 2.04 11.23 -5.67
CA LYS A 43 1.42 11.94 -6.80
C LYS A 43 1.26 11.02 -7.99
N GLU A 44 2.30 10.27 -8.34
CA GLU A 44 2.26 9.31 -9.44
C GLU A 44 1.27 8.17 -9.16
N LEU A 45 1.21 7.66 -7.91
CA LEU A 45 0.20 6.67 -7.50
C LEU A 45 -1.23 7.22 -7.64
N THR A 46 -1.42 8.52 -7.39
CA THR A 46 -2.70 9.18 -7.63
C THR A 46 -3.07 9.18 -9.12
N VAL A 47 -2.12 9.48 -10.01
CA VAL A 47 -2.33 9.44 -11.46
C VAL A 47 -2.66 8.02 -11.91
N ALA A 48 -1.88 7.03 -11.49
CA ALA A 48 -2.13 5.61 -11.78
C ALA A 48 -3.54 5.19 -11.33
N TRP A 49 -3.96 5.60 -10.13
CA TRP A 49 -5.29 5.30 -9.63
C TRP A 49 -6.41 5.98 -10.43
N GLN A 50 -6.23 7.20 -10.91
CA GLN A 50 -7.20 7.84 -11.81
C GLN A 50 -7.32 7.07 -13.13
N GLY A 51 -6.20 6.64 -13.71
CA GLY A 51 -6.21 5.83 -14.94
C GLY A 51 -6.94 4.49 -14.75
N VAL A 52 -6.73 3.82 -13.62
CA VAL A 52 -7.48 2.60 -13.28
C VAL A 52 -8.97 2.88 -13.16
N LYS A 53 -9.38 3.93 -12.42
CA LYS A 53 -10.79 4.29 -12.30
C LYS A 53 -11.42 4.64 -13.66
N GLU A 54 -10.69 5.30 -14.54
CA GLU A 54 -11.15 5.58 -15.90
C GLU A 54 -11.39 4.28 -16.69
N SER A 55 -10.46 3.32 -16.60
CA SER A 55 -10.62 2.02 -17.25
C SER A 55 -11.88 1.29 -16.77
N TYR A 56 -12.13 1.22 -15.46
CA TYR A 56 -13.34 0.59 -14.92
C TYR A 56 -14.61 1.29 -15.42
N ARG A 57 -14.62 2.63 -15.44
CA ARG A 57 -15.76 3.41 -15.98
C ARG A 57 -16.03 3.09 -17.45
N LYS A 58 -14.98 2.94 -18.28
CA LYS A 58 -15.14 2.60 -19.71
C LYS A 58 -15.78 1.22 -19.93
N HIS A 59 -15.58 0.31 -18.99
CA HIS A 59 -16.14 -1.05 -19.06
C HIS A 59 -17.46 -1.20 -18.29
N ASN A 60 -18.00 -0.13 -17.70
CA ASN A 60 -19.16 -0.16 -16.79
C ASN A 60 -18.95 -1.05 -15.56
N ASP A 61 -17.70 -1.22 -15.14
CA ASP A 61 -17.35 -1.98 -13.95
C ASP A 61 -17.42 -1.08 -12.69
N PRO A 62 -17.77 -1.66 -11.53
CA PRO A 62 -17.80 -0.92 -10.28
C PRO A 62 -16.37 -0.53 -9.84
N ILE A 63 -16.17 0.75 -9.49
CA ILE A 63 -14.88 1.23 -8.96
C ILE A 63 -14.52 0.46 -7.68
N PRO A 64 -13.32 -0.13 -7.59
CA PRO A 64 -12.89 -0.86 -6.40
C PRO A 64 -12.87 0.02 -5.15
N LYS A 65 -13.21 -0.59 -4.01
CA LYS A 65 -13.06 -0.02 -2.68
C LYS A 65 -12.32 -1.00 -1.79
N ALA A 66 -11.53 -0.48 -0.87
CA ALA A 66 -10.81 -1.34 0.04
C ALA A 66 -11.78 -2.14 0.92
N PRO A 67 -11.45 -3.41 1.22
CA PRO A 67 -12.19 -4.16 2.22
C PRO A 67 -12.10 -3.46 3.59
N PRO A 68 -13.09 -3.64 4.48
CA PRO A 68 -13.02 -3.13 5.83
C PRO A 68 -11.74 -3.62 6.53
N ARG A 69 -10.95 -2.70 7.09
CA ARG A 69 -9.72 -3.06 7.81
C ARG A 69 -10.07 -4.00 8.98
N LYS A 70 -9.60 -5.24 8.93
CA LYS A 70 -9.52 -6.08 10.13
C LYS A 70 -8.39 -5.48 10.98
N ARG A 71 -8.68 -5.07 12.22
CA ARG A 71 -7.63 -4.73 13.20
C ARG A 71 -6.72 -5.94 13.34
N GLN A 72 -5.56 -5.92 12.71
CA GLN A 72 -4.49 -6.84 13.03
C GLN A 72 -3.91 -6.36 14.36
N ALA A 73 -4.13 -7.12 15.43
CA ALA A 73 -3.36 -6.95 16.65
C ALA A 73 -1.90 -7.27 16.31
N SER A 74 -1.01 -6.30 16.49
CA SER A 74 0.43 -6.50 16.34
C SER A 74 0.83 -7.73 17.15
N ALA A 75 1.34 -8.77 16.50
CA ALA A 75 1.84 -9.95 17.20
C ALA A 75 3.03 -9.51 18.09
N PRO A 76 3.08 -9.90 19.37
CA PRO A 76 4.26 -9.60 20.19
C PRO A 76 5.46 -10.34 19.60
N SER A 77 6.56 -9.60 19.38
CA SER A 77 7.85 -10.18 19.01
C SER A 77 8.19 -11.32 19.96
N LEU A 78 8.32 -12.54 19.42
CA LEU A 78 8.91 -13.67 20.13
C LEU A 78 10.38 -13.34 20.40
N VAL A 79 10.68 -12.89 21.62
CA VAL A 79 12.03 -12.94 22.16
C VAL A 79 12.44 -14.41 22.24
N SER A 80 13.45 -14.78 21.46
CA SER A 80 14.02 -16.12 21.49
C SER A 80 14.78 -16.28 22.80
N ALA A 81 14.15 -16.91 23.80
CA ALA A 81 14.81 -17.27 25.04
C ALA A 81 15.74 -18.45 24.76
N GLY A 82 17.05 -18.16 24.67
CA GLY A 82 18.08 -19.17 24.60
C GLY A 82 18.10 -20.00 25.87
N THR A 83 17.83 -21.29 25.75
CA THR A 83 18.04 -22.25 26.83
C THR A 83 19.53 -22.58 26.87
N VAL A 84 20.25 -22.03 27.84
CA VAL A 84 21.53 -22.59 28.28
C VAL A 84 21.21 -23.76 29.21
N THR A 85 21.63 -24.96 28.84
CA THR A 85 21.57 -26.14 29.72
C THR A 85 22.88 -26.19 30.51
N PRO A 86 22.89 -26.08 31.86
CA PRO A 86 24.04 -26.46 32.64
C PRO A 86 23.94 -27.95 33.05
N GLN A 87 25.05 -28.65 32.80
CA GLN A 87 25.53 -29.97 33.25
C GLN A 87 24.54 -31.14 33.38
#